data_AF-A0A5D0W0P3-F1
#
_entry.id   AF-A0A5D0W0P3-F1
#
_cell.length_a   1.000
_cell.length_b   1.000
_cell.length_c   1.000
_cell.angle_alpha   90.00
_cell.angle_beta   90.00
_cell.angle_gamma   90.00
#
_symmetry.space_group_name_H-M   'P 1'
#
loop_
_entity.id
_entity.type
_entity.pdbx_description
1 polymer ?
#
loop_
_entity_poly.entity_id
_entity_poly.type
_entity_poly.pdbx_seq_one_letter_code
_entity_poly.pdbx_strand_id
1 'polypeptide(L)'
;GLEDKSDDAHLYLDKFEAFDSMVKQLVTMSGCRHIHREIRKLPTIDGYSKHLLVDGNPRCVAFHRIKKDGQEYALIEVDTSDNKNKLSTLLLKEQDVSFDWEQTIRELEMRLLKGSLAWPTKFLKKKFCNGFKR
;
A
#
# COMPACT_ATOMS: atom_id res chain seq x y z
N GLY A 1 23.99 5.70 4.60
CA GLY A 1 24.04 5.18 3.23
C GLY A 1 23.04 5.95 2.42
N LEU A 2 23.41 6.41 1.24
CA LEU A 2 22.52 7.11 0.32
C LEU A 2 21.35 6.17 -0.01
N GLU A 3 20.13 6.57 0.34
CA GLU A 3 18.93 5.89 -0.13
C GLU A 3 18.94 5.98 -1.66
N ASP A 4 19.23 4.85 -2.30
CA ASP A 4 19.13 4.69 -3.74
C ASP A 4 17.65 4.85 -4.14
N LYS A 5 17.26 6.09 -4.41
CA LYS A 5 15.98 6.49 -4.99
C LYS A 5 16.01 6.34 -6.51
N SER A 6 16.70 5.32 -7.04
CA SER A 6 16.52 4.94 -8.44
C SER A 6 15.05 4.60 -8.64
N ASP A 7 14.39 5.35 -9.53
CA ASP A 7 12.97 5.20 -9.90
C ASP A 7 12.81 3.96 -10.81
N ASP A 8 13.16 2.81 -10.25
CA ASP A 8 12.98 1.50 -10.86
C ASP A 8 11.59 0.92 -10.56
N ALA A 9 10.64 1.77 -10.14
CA ALA A 9 9.25 1.41 -9.92
C ALA A 9 8.62 0.74 -11.15
N HIS A 10 9.08 1.11 -12.35
CA HIS A 10 8.69 0.51 -13.62
C HIS A 10 9.01 -0.99 -13.70
N LEU A 11 10.06 -1.48 -13.03
CA LEU A 11 10.44 -2.90 -12.98
C LEU A 11 9.44 -3.76 -12.18
N TYR A 12 8.58 -3.14 -11.39
CA TYR A 12 7.63 -3.83 -10.51
C TYR A 12 6.18 -3.68 -10.95
N LEU A 13 5.90 -2.96 -12.05
CA LEU A 13 4.55 -2.71 -12.55
C LEU A 13 3.76 -4.00 -12.77
N ASP A 14 4.39 -4.98 -13.44
CA ASP A 14 3.74 -6.23 -13.83
C ASP A 14 3.26 -7.05 -12.62
N LYS A 15 3.87 -6.85 -11.44
CA LYS A 15 3.47 -7.55 -10.20
C LYS A 15 2.11 -7.12 -9.70
N PHE A 16 1.63 -5.95 -10.10
CA PHE A 16 0.38 -5.35 -9.63
C PHE A 16 -0.65 -5.20 -10.75
N GLU A 17 -0.47 -5.83 -11.91
CA GLU A 17 -1.33 -5.63 -13.08
C GLU A 17 -2.82 -5.93 -12.79
N ALA A 18 -3.12 -7.02 -12.07
CA ALA A 18 -4.49 -7.36 -11.69
C ALA A 18 -5.10 -6.32 -10.72
N PHE A 19 -4.30 -5.86 -9.75
CA PHE A 19 -4.70 -4.82 -8.81
C PHE A 19 -4.95 -3.48 -9.53
N ASP A 20 -4.03 -3.08 -10.41
CA ASP A 20 -4.13 -1.88 -11.25
C ASP A 20 -5.37 -1.94 -12.14
N SER A 21 -5.64 -3.10 -12.76
CA SER A 21 -6.79 -3.31 -13.62
C SER A 21 -8.11 -3.20 -12.86
N MET A 22 -8.16 -3.75 -11.63
CA MET A 22 -9.30 -3.60 -10.74
C MET A 22 -9.53 -2.13 -10.36
N VAL A 23 -8.48 -1.37 -10.01
CA VAL A 23 -8.62 0.06 -9.72
C VAL A 23 -9.06 0.85 -10.95
N LYS A 24 -8.52 0.53 -12.14
CA LYS A 24 -8.94 1.15 -13.41
C LYS A 24 -10.43 0.95 -13.66
N GLN A 25 -10.98 -0.24 -13.41
CA GLN A 25 -12.43 -0.48 -13.50
C GLN A 25 -13.22 0.26 -12.42
N LEU A 26 -12.69 0.33 -11.18
CA LEU A 26 -13.36 1.05 -10.10
C LEU A 26 -13.52 2.55 -10.40
N VAL A 27 -12.52 3.17 -11.05
CA VAL A 27 -12.57 4.60 -11.38
C VAL A 27 -13.44 4.92 -12.60
N THR A 28 -13.96 3.93 -13.33
CA THR A 28 -15.00 4.18 -14.36
C THR A 28 -16.39 4.35 -13.74
N MET A 29 -16.57 4.08 -12.45
CA MET A 29 -17.84 4.27 -11.76
C MET A 29 -18.17 5.76 -11.58
N SER A 30 -19.45 6.12 -11.62
CA SER A 30 -19.91 7.50 -11.48
C SER A 30 -19.44 8.13 -10.17
N GLY A 31 -18.97 9.38 -10.23
CA GLY A 31 -18.45 10.12 -9.08
C GLY A 31 -17.11 9.60 -8.53
N CYS A 32 -16.48 8.62 -9.19
CA CYS A 32 -15.16 8.10 -8.87
C CYS A 32 -14.10 8.76 -9.76
N ARG A 33 -12.93 9.09 -9.20
CA ARG A 33 -11.76 9.51 -9.98
C ARG A 33 -10.47 9.03 -9.34
N HIS A 34 -9.49 8.73 -10.17
CA HIS A 34 -8.13 8.47 -9.71
C HIS A 34 -7.45 9.78 -9.29
N ILE A 35 -6.61 9.73 -8.25
CA ILE A 35 -5.86 10.88 -7.73
C ILE A 35 -4.37 10.64 -7.91
N HIS A 36 -3.89 9.49 -7.45
CA HIS A 36 -2.45 9.19 -7.39
C HIS A 36 -2.24 7.68 -7.41
N ARG A 37 -1.13 7.24 -7.99
CA ARG A 37 -0.66 5.86 -7.95
C ARG A 37 0.82 5.88 -7.64
N GLU A 38 1.26 4.95 -6.80
CA GLU A 38 2.67 4.78 -6.50
C GLU A 38 2.99 3.34 -6.12
N ILE A 39 4.22 2.93 -6.41
CA ILE A 39 4.83 1.69 -5.92
C ILE A 39 6.03 2.08 -5.08
N ARG A 40 6.15 1.48 -3.89
CA ARG A 40 7.28 1.67 -2.98
C ARG A 40 7.91 0.35 -2.62
N LYS A 41 9.24 0.33 -2.58
CA LYS A 41 9.99 -0.75 -1.91
C LYS A 41 9.72 -0.65 -0.41
N LEU A 42 9.46 -1.79 0.24
CA LEU A 42 9.38 -1.80 1.70
C LEU A 42 10.73 -1.38 2.29
N PRO A 43 10.74 -0.54 3.34
CA PRO A 43 11.98 -0.02 3.89
C PRO A 43 12.80 -1.11 4.57
N THR A 44 14.12 -0.96 4.56
CA THR A 44 15.01 -1.79 5.38
C THR A 44 14.89 -1.35 6.84
N ILE A 45 14.63 -2.32 7.73
CA ILE A 45 14.57 -2.10 9.18
C ILE A 45 15.43 -3.17 9.84
N ASP A 46 16.39 -2.75 10.67
CA ASP A 46 17.26 -3.66 11.40
C ASP A 46 16.44 -4.69 12.19
N GLY A 47 16.81 -5.97 12.05
CA GLY A 47 16.09 -7.08 12.66
C GLY A 47 14.86 -7.59 11.88
N TYR A 48 14.51 -6.98 10.73
CA TYR A 48 13.36 -7.39 9.92
C TYR A 48 13.74 -7.66 8.45
N SER A 49 13.73 -8.92 8.04
CA SER A 49 14.14 -9.35 6.68
C SER A 49 13.02 -9.42 5.64
N LYS A 50 11.75 -9.31 6.05
CA LYS A 50 10.59 -9.49 5.16
C LYS A 50 10.37 -8.35 4.15
N HIS A 51 11.26 -7.35 4.13
CA HIS A 51 11.35 -6.34 3.08
C HIS A 51 11.89 -6.92 1.76
N LEU A 52 12.40 -8.15 1.77
CA LEU A 52 12.79 -8.92 0.59
C LEU A 52 11.83 -10.08 0.31
N LEU A 53 11.77 -10.48 -0.95
CA LEU A 53 11.20 -11.73 -1.44
C LEU A 53 12.20 -12.89 -1.26
N VAL A 54 11.76 -14.12 -1.56
CA VAL A 54 12.60 -15.34 -1.48
C VAL A 54 13.83 -15.27 -2.39
N ASP A 55 13.66 -14.70 -3.57
CA ASP A 55 14.71 -14.54 -4.58
C ASP A 55 15.66 -13.37 -4.29
N GLY A 56 15.47 -12.67 -3.16
CA GLY A 56 16.26 -11.51 -2.76
C GLY A 56 15.81 -10.19 -3.37
N ASN A 57 14.81 -10.18 -4.26
CA ASN A 57 14.27 -8.94 -4.81
C ASN A 57 13.52 -8.14 -3.73
N PRO A 58 13.49 -6.79 -3.82
CA PRO A 58 12.68 -5.97 -2.91
C PRO A 58 11.19 -6.35 -2.98
N ARG A 59 10.59 -6.53 -1.81
CA ARG A 59 9.14 -6.62 -1.68
C ARG A 59 8.57 -5.21 -1.74
N CYS A 60 7.61 -5.01 -2.63
CA CYS A 60 7.01 -3.71 -2.85
C CYS A 60 5.58 -3.62 -2.30
N VAL A 61 5.10 -2.40 -2.13
CA VAL A 61 3.71 -2.04 -1.84
C VAL A 61 3.24 -1.12 -2.96
N ALA A 62 2.11 -1.44 -3.57
CA ALA A 62 1.42 -0.55 -4.49
C ALA A 62 0.25 0.11 -3.78
N PHE A 63 0.02 1.38 -4.05
CA PHE A 63 -1.20 2.04 -3.59
C PHE A 63 -1.77 3.01 -4.61
N HIS A 64 -3.09 3.09 -4.59
CA HIS A 64 -3.87 4.05 -5.37
C HIS A 64 -4.68 4.92 -4.43
N ARG A 65 -4.63 6.23 -4.65
CA ARG A 65 -5.57 7.17 -4.05
C ARG A 65 -6.66 7.45 -5.05
N ILE A 66 -7.92 7.33 -4.62
CA ILE A 66 -9.11 7.62 -5.42
C ILE A 66 -10.05 8.54 -4.64
N LYS A 67 -10.85 9.32 -5.35
CA LYS A 67 -11.94 10.12 -4.76
C LYS A 67 -13.27 9.56 -5.23
N LYS A 68 -14.18 9.25 -4.32
CA LYS A 68 -15.58 8.89 -4.61
C LYS A 68 -16.51 9.85 -3.87
N ASP A 69 -17.34 10.57 -4.62
CA ASP A 69 -18.35 11.51 -4.08
C ASP A 69 -17.79 12.47 -3.02
N GLY A 70 -16.62 13.04 -3.29
CA GLY A 70 -15.96 13.99 -2.38
C GLY A 70 -15.11 13.34 -1.28
N GLN A 71 -15.22 12.03 -1.04
CA GLN A 71 -14.44 11.30 -0.05
C GLN A 71 -13.22 10.63 -0.69
N GLU A 72 -12.04 10.83 -0.09
CA GLU A 72 -10.81 10.17 -0.53
C GLU A 72 -10.58 8.82 0.16
N TYR A 73 -10.04 7.87 -0.62
CA TYR A 73 -9.67 6.54 -0.18
C TYR A 73 -8.30 6.16 -0.72
N ALA A 74 -7.57 5.33 0.03
CA ALA A 74 -6.40 4.62 -0.46
C ALA A 74 -6.68 3.11 -0.54
N LEU A 75 -6.39 2.50 -1.69
CA LEU A 75 -6.32 1.05 -1.88
C LEU A 75 -4.85 0.65 -1.87
N ILE A 76 -4.48 -0.37 -1.12
CA ILE A 76 -3.10 -0.77 -0.87
C ILE A 76 -2.96 -2.28 -1.04
N GLU A 77 -1.99 -2.70 -1.86
CA GLU A 77 -1.65 -4.09 -2.14
C GLU A 77 -0.18 -4.33 -1.82
N VAL A 78 0.13 -5.49 -1.23
CA VAL A 78 1.51 -5.89 -0.91
C VAL A 78 1.94 -6.97 -1.89
N ASP A 79 3.16 -6.85 -2.41
CA ASP A 79 3.77 -7.91 -3.21
C ASP A 79 3.89 -9.20 -2.37
N THR A 80 3.07 -10.18 -2.72
CA THR A 80 3.01 -11.51 -2.10
C THR A 80 3.32 -12.61 -3.12
N SER A 81 4.02 -12.26 -4.21
CA SER A 81 4.38 -13.18 -5.30
C SER A 81 5.20 -14.40 -4.85
N ASP A 82 5.91 -14.30 -3.71
CA ASP A 82 6.62 -15.42 -3.09
C ASP A 82 5.73 -16.38 -2.29
N ASN A 83 4.41 -16.13 -2.26
CA ASN A 83 3.34 -16.94 -1.67
C ASN A 83 3.57 -17.32 -0.19
N LYS A 84 4.43 -16.59 0.53
CA LYS A 84 4.73 -16.82 1.95
C LYS A 84 3.63 -16.33 2.88
N ASN A 85 2.92 -15.29 2.48
CA ASN A 85 1.78 -14.73 3.20
C ASN A 85 0.71 -14.32 2.21
N LYS A 86 -0.55 -14.45 2.62
CA LYS A 86 -1.68 -13.88 1.88
C LYS A 86 -2.18 -12.67 2.65
N LEU A 87 -2.16 -11.52 1.99
CA LEU A 87 -2.75 -10.29 2.47
C LEU A 87 -3.85 -9.92 1.49
N SER A 88 -5.00 -9.55 2.02
CA SER A 88 -6.03 -8.92 1.22
C SER A 88 -5.66 -7.47 0.91
N THR A 89 -6.24 -6.92 -0.15
CA THR A 89 -6.17 -5.48 -0.42
C THR A 89 -6.73 -4.69 0.76
N LEU A 90 -5.97 -3.72 1.24
CA LEU A 90 -6.39 -2.81 2.30
C LEU A 90 -7.02 -1.57 1.70
N LEU A 91 -8.25 -1.26 2.11
CA LEU A 91 -8.94 0.00 1.81
C LEU A 91 -8.90 0.89 3.05
N LEU A 92 -8.44 2.13 2.90
CA LEU A 92 -8.42 3.16 3.93
C LEU A 92 -9.27 4.35 3.48
N LYS A 93 -10.07 4.89 4.38
CA LYS A 93 -10.86 6.11 4.18
C LYS A 93 -10.12 7.29 4.83
N GLU A 94 -9.97 8.39 4.11
CA GLU A 94 -9.48 9.66 4.66
C GLU A 94 -10.29 10.06 5.91
N GLN A 95 -9.60 10.44 6.98
CA GLN A 95 -10.22 10.76 8.26
C GLN A 95 -10.64 12.24 8.36
N ASP A 96 -9.88 13.14 7.74
CA ASP A 96 -10.10 14.58 7.76
C ASP A 96 -9.44 15.27 6.54
N VAL A 97 -9.74 16.55 6.32
CA VAL A 97 -9.28 17.31 5.14
C VAL A 97 -7.76 17.50 5.09
N SER A 98 -7.09 17.43 6.23
CA SER A 98 -5.64 17.60 6.38
C SER A 98 -4.90 16.26 6.49
N PHE A 99 -5.54 15.15 6.09
CA PHE A 99 -5.00 13.82 6.31
C PHE A 99 -3.70 13.60 5.55
N ASP A 100 -2.63 13.33 6.29
CA ASP A 100 -1.32 13.05 5.71
C ASP A 100 -1.23 11.60 5.25
N TRP A 101 -1.54 11.37 3.97
CA TRP A 101 -1.39 10.07 3.32
C TRP A 101 0.05 9.58 3.30
N GLU A 102 1.02 10.47 3.09
CA GLU A 102 2.43 10.12 2.95
C GLU A 102 2.97 9.53 4.25
N GLN A 103 2.83 10.27 5.34
CA GLN A 103 3.27 9.84 6.66
C GLN A 103 2.52 8.57 7.10
N THR A 104 1.23 8.48 6.80
CA THR A 104 0.41 7.34 7.17
C THR A 104 0.84 6.06 6.46
N ILE A 105 1.14 6.14 5.15
CA ILE A 105 1.61 4.99 4.37
C ILE A 105 3.00 4.55 4.84
N ARG A 106 3.92 5.49 5.10
CA ARG A 106 5.24 5.17 5.70
C ARG A 106 5.11 4.46 7.04
N GLU A 107 4.22 4.93 7.91
CA GLU A 107 3.98 4.27 9.20
C GLU A 107 3.38 2.86 9.01
N LEU A 108 2.48 2.70 8.05
CA LEU A 108 1.89 1.40 7.70
C LEU A 108 2.96 0.42 7.22
N GLU A 109 3.85 0.81 6.31
CA GLU A 109 4.95 0.00 5.78
C GLU A 109 5.87 -0.52 6.90
N MET A 110 6.28 0.37 7.81
CA MET A 110 7.10 -0.01 8.96
C MET A 110 6.38 -1.02 9.87
N ARG A 111 5.09 -0.78 10.13
CA ARG A 111 4.28 -1.67 10.99
C ARG A 111 3.99 -3.01 10.32
N LEU A 112 3.81 -3.03 9.01
CA LEU A 112 3.63 -4.25 8.22
C LEU A 112 4.85 -5.16 8.36
N LEU A 113 6.06 -4.61 8.23
CA LEU A 113 7.32 -5.36 8.41
C LEU A 113 7.47 -5.85 9.85
N LYS A 114 7.24 -4.97 10.83
CA LYS A 114 7.30 -5.34 12.26
C LYS A 114 6.28 -6.40 12.64
N GLY A 115 5.12 -6.39 11.98
CA GLY A 115 4.05 -7.37 12.10
C GLY A 115 4.23 -8.63 11.25
N SER A 116 5.42 -8.83 10.65
CA SER A 116 5.73 -10.02 9.88
C SER A 116 4.90 -10.21 8.60
N LEU A 117 4.56 -9.10 7.93
CA LEU A 117 3.63 -9.00 6.77
C LEU A 117 2.19 -9.35 7.14
N ALA A 118 1.70 -8.77 8.24
CA ALA A 118 0.30 -8.78 8.62
C ALA A 118 -0.23 -7.34 8.73
N TRP A 119 -1.46 -7.10 8.28
CA TRP A 119 -2.06 -5.78 8.44
C TRP A 119 -2.13 -5.38 9.92
N PRO A 120 -1.55 -4.22 10.32
CA PRO A 120 -1.38 -3.85 11.71
C PRO A 120 -2.72 -3.39 12.32
N THR A 121 -3.60 -4.34 12.62
CA THR A 121 -5.01 -4.12 12.94
C THR A 121 -5.20 -3.19 14.16
N LYS A 122 -4.33 -3.26 15.17
CA LYS A 122 -4.39 -2.35 16.32
C LYS A 122 -4.14 -0.89 15.91
N PHE A 123 -3.18 -0.66 15.02
CA PHE A 123 -2.91 0.67 14.46
C PHE A 123 -4.07 1.14 13.59
N LEU A 124 -4.58 0.29 12.70
CA LEU A 124 -5.71 0.61 11.82
C LEU A 124 -6.96 0.99 12.61
N LYS A 125 -7.32 0.21 13.63
CA LYS A 125 -8.44 0.53 14.53
C LYS A 125 -8.26 1.86 15.26
N LYS A 126 -7.05 2.15 15.75
CA LYS A 126 -6.76 3.39 16.47
C LYS A 126 -6.82 4.61 15.54
N LYS A 127 -6.26 4.51 14.33
CA LYS A 127 -6.08 5.65 13.42
C LYS A 127 -7.29 5.90 12.51
N PHE A 128 -8.01 4.84 12.13
CA PHE A 128 -9.11 4.92 11.17
C PHE A 128 -10.48 4.56 11.76
N CYS A 129 -10.55 4.07 13.00
CA CYS A 129 -11.79 3.57 13.61
C CYS A 129 -12.50 2.55 12.69
N ASN A 130 -13.61 2.95 12.04
CA ASN A 130 -14.38 2.14 11.09
C ASN A 130 -14.06 2.44 9.62
N GLY A 131 -13.15 3.37 9.35
CA GLY A 131 -12.71 3.82 8.03
C GLY A 131 -11.65 2.94 7.38
N PHE A 132 -11.65 1.63 7.63
CA PHE A 132 -10.78 0.69 6.92
C PHE A 132 -11.49 -0.65 6.64
N LYS A 133 -11.07 -1.33 5.58
CA LYS A 133 -11.48 -2.69 5.21
C LYS A 133 -10.28 -3.48 4.72
N ARG A 134 -10.25 -4.77 5.02
CA ARG A 134 -9.28 -5.76 4.55
C ARG A 134 -10.06 -7.04 4.31
#